data_AF-F9PRZ0-F1
#
_entry.id   AF-F9PRZ0-F1
#
_cell.length_a   1.000
_cell.length_b   1.000
_cell.length_c   1.000
_cell.angle_alpha   90.00
_cell.angle_beta   90.00
_cell.angle_gamma   90.00
#
_symmetry.space_group_name_H-M   'P 1'
#
loop_
_entity.id
_entity.type
_entity.pdbx_description
1 polymer ?
#
loop_
_entity_poly.entity_id
_entity_poly.type
_entity_poly.pdbx_seq_one_letter_code
_entity_poly.pdbx_strand_id
1 'polypeptide(L)'
;MYTIAGHNESQIGQSLDIIGKDEEKNLTEEFKETEEFKWLMKNAHKYGFILRYPENQEDKTNYRFEPWHFRYVGVDNANKILKNKLTLEEFLRLNN
;
A
#
# COMPACT_ATOMS: atom_id res chain seq x y z
N MET A 1 -14.21 5.58 5.56
CA MET A 1 -14.03 6.05 6.95
C MET A 1 -12.78 6.91 6.95
N TYR A 2 -12.89 8.19 7.30
CA TYR A 2 -11.78 9.15 7.21
C TYR A 2 -10.70 8.83 8.27
N THR A 3 -9.43 8.90 7.88
CA THR A 3 -8.31 8.91 8.84
C THR A 3 -8.46 10.14 9.74
N ILE A 4 -8.36 9.99 11.05
CA ILE A 4 -8.36 11.12 11.99
C ILE A 4 -7.10 11.96 11.76
N ALA A 5 -7.24 13.29 11.72
CA ALA A 5 -6.09 14.19 11.60
C ALA A 5 -5.10 13.93 12.75
N GLY A 6 -3.84 13.62 12.41
CA GLY A 6 -2.80 13.19 13.37
C GLY A 6 -2.42 11.71 13.27
N HIS A 7 -3.23 10.89 12.58
CA HIS A 7 -3.01 9.45 12.38
C HIS A 7 -2.88 9.07 10.89
N ASN A 8 -2.62 10.04 10.01
CA ASN A 8 -2.48 9.81 8.58
C ASN A 8 -0.99 9.80 8.19
N GLU A 9 -0.52 8.72 7.57
CA GLU A 9 0.86 8.54 7.12
C GLU A 9 1.28 9.58 6.05
N SER A 10 0.31 10.18 5.35
CA SER A 10 0.52 11.27 4.41
C SER A 10 0.98 12.56 5.11
N GLN A 11 0.76 12.70 6.43
CA GLN A 11 1.23 13.87 7.19
C GLN A 11 2.76 13.93 7.35
N ILE A 12 3.46 12.82 7.12
CA ILE A 12 4.94 12.77 7.08
C ILE A 12 5.48 12.48 5.68
N GLY A 13 4.63 12.57 4.64
CA GLY A 13 5.00 12.37 3.24
C GLY A 13 5.45 10.95 2.89
N GLN A 14 5.04 9.93 3.66
CA GLN A 14 5.48 8.55 3.44
C GLN A 14 4.49 7.71 2.65
N SER A 15 3.24 8.15 2.47
CA SER A 15 2.25 7.49 1.63
C SER A 15 1.89 8.33 0.41
N LEU A 16 1.61 7.65 -0.69
CA LEU A 16 1.21 8.24 -1.95
C LEU A 16 0.10 7.42 -2.60
N ASP A 17 -0.85 8.13 -3.20
CA ASP A 17 -1.88 7.54 -4.04
C ASP A 17 -1.37 7.57 -5.48
N ILE A 18 -1.22 6.40 -6.09
CA ILE A 18 -0.79 6.25 -7.48
C ILE A 18 -2.02 6.03 -8.35
N ILE A 19 -2.12 6.85 -9.39
CA ILE A 19 -3.18 6.79 -10.39
C ILE A 19 -2.61 6.39 -11.76
N GLY A 20 -3.44 5.77 -12.59
CA GLY A 20 -3.12 5.34 -13.95
C GLY A 20 -3.73 6.25 -15.01
N LYS A 21 -3.59 5.82 -16.27
CA LYS A 21 -4.12 6.57 -17.44
C LYS A 21 -5.64 6.53 -17.55
N ASP A 22 -6.25 5.47 -17.04
CA ASP A 22 -7.70 5.29 -17.05
C ASP A 22 -8.31 6.03 -15.84
N GLU A 23 -8.77 7.27 -16.09
CA GLU A 23 -9.28 8.15 -15.04
C GLU A 23 -10.51 7.59 -14.32
N GLU A 24 -11.33 6.79 -14.99
CA GLU A 24 -12.55 6.20 -14.39
C GLU A 24 -12.20 5.15 -13.34
N LYS A 25 -11.06 4.49 -13.48
CA LYS A 25 -10.58 3.45 -12.56
C LYS A 25 -9.72 4.00 -11.43
N ASN A 26 -9.33 5.27 -11.50
CA ASN A 26 -8.47 5.88 -10.49
C ASN A 26 -9.21 6.04 -9.16
N LEU A 27 -8.53 5.74 -8.05
CA LEU A 27 -9.07 5.84 -6.70
C LEU A 27 -10.33 4.98 -6.46
N THR A 28 -10.52 3.93 -7.27
CA THR A 28 -11.55 2.91 -7.10
C THR A 28 -10.89 1.52 -7.02
N GLU A 29 -11.64 0.51 -6.59
CA GLU A 29 -11.14 -0.87 -6.57
C GLU A 29 -10.79 -1.38 -7.98
N GLU A 30 -11.40 -0.81 -9.03
CA GLU A 30 -11.16 -1.17 -10.43
C GLU A 30 -9.73 -0.83 -10.88
N PHE A 31 -9.01 0.03 -10.15
CA PHE A 31 -7.59 0.26 -10.39
C PHE A 31 -6.80 -1.05 -10.39
N LYS A 32 -7.23 -2.06 -9.62
CA LYS A 32 -6.59 -3.38 -9.54
C LYS A 32 -6.53 -4.12 -10.89
N GLU A 33 -7.39 -3.76 -11.82
CA GLU A 33 -7.49 -4.40 -13.14
C GLU A 33 -6.51 -3.82 -14.17
N THR A 34 -5.95 -2.64 -13.87
CA THR A 34 -5.06 -1.89 -14.76
C THR A 34 -3.68 -2.53 -14.90
N GLU A 35 -2.96 -2.21 -15.99
CA GLU A 35 -1.58 -2.65 -16.18
C GLU A 35 -0.62 -1.94 -15.22
N GLU A 36 -0.94 -0.70 -14.84
CA GLU A 36 -0.22 0.09 -13.85
C GLU A 36 -0.23 -0.60 -12.49
N PHE A 37 -1.40 -1.04 -12.00
CA PHE A 37 -1.47 -1.79 -10.74
C PHE A 37 -0.68 -3.11 -10.80
N LYS A 38 -0.81 -3.87 -11.90
CA LYS A 38 -0.03 -5.11 -12.11
C LYS A 38 1.47 -4.84 -12.10
N TRP A 39 1.92 -3.71 -12.65
CA TRP A 39 3.31 -3.29 -12.62
C TRP A 39 3.75 -2.93 -11.20
N LEU A 40 2.93 -2.17 -10.46
CA LEU A 40 3.22 -1.76 -9.08
C LEU A 40 3.36 -2.98 -8.17
N MET A 41 2.44 -3.95 -8.24
CA MET A 41 2.52 -5.18 -7.44
C MET A 41 3.80 -5.99 -7.71
N LYS A 42 4.36 -5.89 -8.93
CA LYS A 42 5.62 -6.56 -9.31
C LYS A 42 6.88 -5.74 -9.00
N ASN A 43 6.79 -4.42 -8.84
CA ASN A 43 7.97 -3.55 -8.85
C ASN A 43 8.07 -2.56 -7.70
N ALA A 44 6.98 -2.18 -7.05
CA ALA A 44 6.96 -1.15 -6.00
C ALA A 44 8.00 -1.41 -4.89
N HIS A 45 8.13 -2.67 -4.47
CA HIS A 45 9.12 -3.08 -3.45
C HIS A 45 10.56 -2.73 -3.81
N LYS A 46 10.92 -2.77 -5.10
CA LYS A 46 12.27 -2.43 -5.59
C LYS A 46 12.62 -0.96 -5.35
N TYR A 47 11.60 -0.12 -5.19
CA TYR A 47 11.71 1.31 -4.93
C TYR A 47 11.34 1.66 -3.48
N GLY A 48 11.18 0.65 -2.61
CA GLY A 48 10.88 0.83 -1.19
C GLY A 48 9.40 1.04 -0.87
N PHE A 49 8.50 0.76 -1.81
CA PHE A 49 7.06 0.89 -1.62
C PHE A 49 6.36 -0.45 -1.40
N ILE A 50 5.32 -0.45 -0.57
CA ILE A 50 4.40 -1.56 -0.39
C ILE A 50 2.97 -1.11 -0.69
N LEU A 51 2.13 -2.03 -1.16
CA LEU A 51 0.68 -1.81 -1.13
C LEU A 51 0.25 -1.79 0.33
N ARG A 52 -0.25 -0.64 0.79
CA ARG A 52 -0.44 -0.39 2.21
C ARG A 52 -1.67 -1.10 2.78
N TYR A 53 -2.72 -1.23 1.96
CA TYR A 53 -3.99 -1.87 2.31
C TYR A 53 -4.34 -2.96 1.27
N PRO A 54 -3.82 -4.19 1.45
CA PRO A 54 -4.10 -5.31 0.54
C PRO A 54 -5.50 -5.91 0.71
N GLU A 55 -5.97 -6.60 -0.33
CA GLU A 55 -7.27 -7.28 -0.34
C GLU A 55 -7.30 -8.41 0.71
N ASN A 56 -8.41 -8.54 1.45
CA ASN A 56 -8.60 -9.53 2.51
C ASN A 56 -7.60 -9.40 3.69
N GLN A 57 -7.21 -8.17 4.05
CA GLN A 57 -6.35 -7.86 5.20
C GLN A 57 -6.95 -6.76 6.10
N GLU A 58 -8.26 -6.54 5.98
CA GLU A 58 -9.03 -5.55 6.75
C GLU A 58 -8.94 -5.81 8.25
N ASP A 59 -8.93 -7.07 8.67
CA ASP A 59 -8.82 -7.51 10.06
C ASP A 59 -7.48 -7.12 10.70
N LYS A 60 -6.44 -6.95 9.88
CA LYS A 60 -5.09 -6.59 10.33
C LYS A 60 -4.82 -5.10 10.24
N THR A 61 -5.25 -4.48 9.14
CA THR A 61 -4.97 -3.07 8.83
C THR A 61 -6.03 -2.13 9.39
N ASN A 62 -7.27 -2.61 9.59
CA ASN A 62 -8.48 -1.83 9.84
C ASN A 62 -8.92 -0.92 8.69
N TYR A 63 -8.37 -1.12 7.49
CA TYR A 63 -8.74 -0.39 6.28
C TYR A 63 -9.18 -1.37 5.20
N ARG A 64 -10.17 -0.96 4.41
CA ARG A 64 -10.57 -1.69 3.20
C ARG A 64 -9.42 -1.73 2.21
N PHE A 65 -9.50 -2.67 1.27
CA PHE A 65 -8.62 -2.69 0.11
C PHE A 65 -8.57 -1.33 -0.61
N GLU A 66 -7.36 -0.80 -0.79
CA GLU A 66 -7.11 0.45 -1.53
C GLU A 66 -5.97 0.24 -2.53
N PRO A 67 -6.26 -0.21 -3.77
CA PRO A 67 -5.24 -0.59 -4.75
C PRO A 67 -4.34 0.58 -5.19
N TRP A 68 -4.76 1.81 -4.96
CA TRP A 68 -4.00 3.02 -5.29
C TRP A 68 -3.04 3.44 -4.18
N HIS A 69 -3.16 2.94 -2.94
CA HIS A 69 -2.47 3.48 -1.78
C HIS A 69 -1.15 2.74 -1.48
N PHE A 70 -0.03 3.43 -1.67
CA PHE A 70 1.32 2.86 -1.45
C PHE A 70 2.07 3.60 -0.35
N ARG A 71 2.80 2.84 0.45
CA ARG A 71 3.59 3.33 1.58
C ARG A 71 5.08 3.09 1.36
N TYR A 72 5.89 4.14 1.49
CA TYR A 72 7.34 4.05 1.53
C TYR A 72 7.81 3.52 2.90
N VAL A 73 8.62 2.46 2.86
CA VAL A 73 9.23 1.81 4.03
C VAL A 73 10.74 1.56 3.87
N GLY A 74 11.31 2.00 2.75
CA GLY A 74 12.69 1.68 2.34
C GLY A 74 12.80 0.32 1.64
N VAL A 75 13.77 0.19 0.74
CA VAL A 75 13.94 -0.98 -0.16
C VAL A 75 14.06 -2.29 0.62
N ASP A 76 14.92 -2.34 1.64
CA ASP A 76 15.15 -3.58 2.40
C ASP A 76 13.90 -4.07 3.14
N ASN A 77 13.15 -3.14 3.74
CA ASN A 77 11.93 -3.49 4.45
C ASN A 77 10.82 -3.87 3.48
N ALA A 78 10.65 -3.15 2.37
CA ALA A 78 9.65 -3.49 1.36
C ALA A 78 9.90 -4.90 0.78
N ASN A 79 11.17 -5.25 0.54
CA ASN A 79 11.57 -6.60 0.12
C ASN A 79 11.21 -7.66 1.17
N LYS A 80 11.48 -7.40 2.46
CA LYS A 80 11.12 -8.32 3.55
C LYS A 80 9.60 -8.49 3.68
N ILE A 81 8.85 -7.39 3.62
CA ILE A 81 7.39 -7.40 3.71
C ILE A 81 6.80 -8.21 2.56
N LEU A 82 7.23 -7.94 1.31
CA LEU A 82 6.77 -8.69 0.14
C LEU A 82 7.09 -10.18 0.24
N LYS A 83 8.34 -10.53 0.59
CA LYS A 83 8.80 -11.93 0.68
C LYS A 83 7.98 -12.73 1.69
N ASN A 84 7.63 -12.11 2.81
CA ASN A 84 6.88 -12.76 3.88
C ASN A 84 5.35 -12.55 3.78
N LYS A 85 4.88 -11.83 2.75
CA LYS A 85 3.46 -11.50 2.52
C LYS A 85 2.80 -10.83 3.74
N LEU A 86 3.51 -9.91 4.37
CA LEU A 86 3.08 -9.22 5.59
C LEU A 86 2.34 -7.92 5.27
N THR A 87 1.47 -7.49 6.18
CA THR A 87 1.11 -6.07 6.28
C THR A 87 2.18 -5.28 7.04
N LEU A 88 2.08 -3.95 7.05
CA LEU A 88 3.00 -3.12 7.85
C LEU A 88 2.85 -3.41 9.34
N GLU A 89 1.62 -3.61 9.83
CA GLU A 89 1.32 -3.92 11.23
C GLU A 89 1.99 -5.22 11.67
N GLU A 90 1.91 -6.27 10.85
CA GLU A 90 2.57 -7.54 11.13
C GLU A 90 4.09 -7.39 11.13
N PHE A 91 4.63 -6.67 10.14
CA PHE A 91 6.06 -6.41 10.06
C PHE A 91 6.60 -5.67 11.29
N LEU A 92 5.90 -4.64 11.77
CA LEU A 92 6.33 -3.88 12.95
C LEU A 92 6.25 -4.73 14.22
N ARG A 93 5.27 -5.63 14.36
CA ARG A 93 5.17 -6.54 15.51
C ARG A 93 6.31 -7.55 15.58
N LEU A 94 6.89 -7.94 14.45
CA LEU A 94 7.99 -8.91 14.38
C LEU A 94 9.38 -8.28 14.61
N ASN A 95 9.50 -6.96 14.50
CA ASN A 95 10.78 -6.24 14.61
C ASN A 95 10.86 -5.33 15.85
N ASN A 96 9.92 -5.47 16.79
CA ASN A 96 9.92 -4.87 18.12
C ASN A 96 10.29 -5.93 19.16
#